data_AF-A0A5Y8LL59-F1
#
_entry.id   AF-A0A5Y8LL59-F1
#
_cell.length_a   1.000
_cell.length_b   1.000
_cell.length_c   1.000
_cell.angle_alpha   90.00
_cell.angle_beta   90.00
_cell.angle_gamma   90.00
#
_symmetry.space_group_name_H-M   'P 1'
#
loop_
_entity.id
_entity.type
_entity.pdbx_description
1 polymer ?
#
loop_
_entity_poly.entity_id
_entity_poly.type
_entity_poly.pdbx_seq_one_letter_code
_entity_poly.pdbx_strand_id
1 'polypeptide(L)'
;MSAQTQAAPAMNLFERYLSVWVALCIAIGILLGQVMPGVFRVIGGLEIARVNLPVGLLIWVMIIPMLLRIDFGALGQVKAHWRGIGVTLFINWLVKPFSMALRGWLFIRYLFAPWLPTDQLDSYIAGLILLAAAPCTAMVFVWSRLTNGD
;
A
#
# COMPACT_ATOMS: atom_id res chain seq x y z
N MET A 1 25.94 -21.33 30.18
CA MET A 1 25.05 -20.26 29.71
C MET A 1 25.80 -19.42 28.69
N SER A 2 25.82 -19.87 27.44
CA SER A 2 26.44 -19.15 26.32
C SER A 2 25.43 -18.17 25.75
N ALA A 3 25.68 -16.87 25.94
CA ALA A 3 24.93 -15.80 25.30
C ALA A 3 25.13 -15.93 23.78
N GLN A 4 24.09 -16.35 23.06
CA GLN A 4 24.04 -16.22 21.61
C GLN A 4 23.88 -14.73 21.29
N THR A 5 24.96 -14.08 20.87
CA THR A 5 24.90 -12.77 20.21
C THR A 5 24.15 -12.98 18.89
N GLN A 6 22.84 -12.69 18.87
CA GLN A 6 22.09 -12.64 17.62
C GLN A 6 22.68 -11.54 16.74
N ALA A 7 23.37 -11.93 15.68
CA ALA A 7 23.82 -10.99 14.65
C ALA A 7 22.59 -10.29 14.08
N ALA A 8 22.61 -8.95 14.03
CA ALA A 8 21.56 -8.18 13.40
C ALA A 8 21.27 -8.73 11.99
N PRO A 9 20.01 -9.00 11.62
CA PRO A 9 19.71 -9.57 10.32
C PRO A 9 20.23 -8.64 9.23
N ALA A 10 21.27 -9.06 8.52
CA ALA A 10 21.83 -8.30 7.42
C ALA A 10 20.79 -8.25 6.29
N MET A 11 20.30 -7.05 5.95
CA MET A 11 19.36 -6.87 4.85
C MET A 11 19.96 -7.43 3.56
N ASN A 12 19.24 -8.34 2.91
CA ASN A 12 19.69 -8.94 1.65
C ASN A 12 19.76 -7.86 0.55
N LEU A 13 20.59 -8.05 -0.48
CA LEU A 13 20.72 -7.13 -1.61
C LEU A 13 19.36 -6.81 -2.26
N PHE A 14 18.45 -7.77 -2.29
CA PHE A 14 17.07 -7.56 -2.77
C PHE A 14 16.29 -6.56 -1.92
N GLU A 15 16.29 -6.72 -0.59
CA GLU A 15 15.59 -5.83 0.35
C GLU A 15 16.20 -4.41 0.30
N ARG A 16 17.53 -4.32 0.19
CA ARG A 16 18.26 -3.05 0.11
C ARG A 16 17.95 -2.27 -1.17
N TYR A 17 17.79 -2.96 -2.30
CA TYR A 17 17.49 -2.34 -3.60
C TYR A 17 16.01 -2.45 -4.00
N LEU A 18 15.10 -2.75 -3.06
CA LEU A 18 13.68 -2.97 -3.33
C LEU A 18 13.05 -1.81 -4.11
N SER A 19 13.36 -0.56 -3.75
CA SER A 19 12.84 0.62 -4.45
C SER A 19 13.29 0.68 -5.92
N VAL A 20 14.51 0.26 -6.22
CA VAL A 20 15.03 0.19 -7.60
C VAL A 20 14.31 -0.89 -8.39
N TRP A 21 14.13 -2.07 -7.79
CA TRP A 21 13.35 -3.14 -8.41
C TRP A 21 11.91 -2.74 -8.68
N VAL A 22 11.25 -2.06 -7.74
CA VAL A 22 9.88 -1.54 -7.94
C VAL A 22 9.84 -0.54 -9.08
N ALA A 23 10.78 0.41 -9.14
CA ALA A 23 10.86 1.38 -10.23
C ALA A 23 11.08 0.70 -11.59
N LEU A 24 11.95 -0.30 -11.66
CA LEU A 24 12.19 -1.10 -12.87
C LEU A 24 10.92 -1.85 -13.30
N CYS A 25 10.22 -2.50 -12.37
CA CYS A 25 8.97 -3.20 -12.65
C CYS A 25 7.90 -2.25 -13.20
N ILE A 26 7.79 -1.03 -12.64
CA ILE A 26 6.87 0.00 -13.15
C ILE A 26 7.24 0.40 -14.58
N ALA A 27 8.52 0.72 -14.83
CA ALA A 27 8.98 1.14 -16.15
C ALA A 27 8.77 0.05 -17.22
N ILE A 28 9.14 -1.19 -16.90
CA ILE A 28 8.93 -2.35 -17.77
C ILE A 28 7.43 -2.58 -18.02
N GLY A 29 6.61 -2.48 -16.98
CA GLY A 29 5.16 -2.64 -17.09
C GLY A 29 4.51 -1.59 -18.01
N ILE A 30 4.92 -0.32 -17.90
CA ILE A 30 4.43 0.76 -18.78
C ILE A 30 4.86 0.50 -20.24
N LEU A 31 6.13 0.16 -20.46
CA LEU A 31 6.66 -0.12 -21.81
C LEU A 31 5.93 -1.30 -22.46
N LEU A 32 5.76 -2.41 -21.73
CA LEU A 32 4.99 -3.57 -22.21
C LEU A 32 3.53 -3.21 -22.49
N GLY A 33 2.91 -2.38 -21.65
CA GLY A 33 1.55 -1.88 -21.85
C GLY A 33 1.38 -1.05 -23.12
N GLN A 34 2.41 -0.29 -23.51
CA GLN A 34 2.41 0.51 -24.73
C GLN A 34 2.74 -0.29 -25.99
N VAL A 35 3.65 -1.28 -25.90
CA VAL A 35 4.07 -2.11 -27.05
C VAL A 35 3.03 -3.19 -27.37
N MET A 36 2.36 -3.75 -26.36
CA MET A 36 1.38 -4.84 -26.53
C MET A 36 0.00 -4.50 -25.95
N PRO A 37 -0.66 -3.41 -26.40
CA PRO A 37 -1.91 -2.94 -25.80
C PRO A 37 -3.06 -3.96 -25.94
N GLY A 38 -3.02 -4.82 -26.97
CA GLY A 38 -4.02 -5.89 -27.17
C GLY A 38 -4.04 -6.91 -26.03
N VAL A 39 -2.87 -7.35 -25.56
CA VAL A 39 -2.75 -8.32 -24.45
C VAL A 39 -3.26 -7.71 -23.14
N PHE A 40 -2.86 -6.47 -22.86
CA PHE A 40 -3.32 -5.75 -21.66
C PHE A 40 -4.82 -5.44 -21.68
N ARG A 41 -5.42 -5.18 -22.86
CA ARG A 41 -6.88 -5.04 -22.98
C ARG A 41 -7.61 -6.35 -22.77
N VAL A 42 -7.08 -7.48 -23.23
CA VAL A 42 -7.68 -8.81 -22.98
C VAL A 42 -7.62 -9.13 -21.49
N ILE A 43 -6.46 -8.94 -20.84
CA ILE A 43 -6.30 -9.15 -19.40
C ILE A 43 -7.16 -8.16 -18.60
N GLY A 44 -7.25 -6.90 -19.03
CA GLY A 44 -8.10 -5.87 -18.44
C GLY A 44 -9.59 -6.14 -18.63
N GLY A 45 -9.97 -6.74 -19.76
CA GLY A 45 -11.33 -7.15 -20.09
C GLY A 45 -11.79 -8.44 -19.41
N LEU A 46 -10.89 -9.17 -18.73
CA LEU A 46 -11.24 -10.23 -17.77
C LEU A 46 -11.80 -9.60 -16.48
N GLU A 47 -12.83 -8.77 -16.62
CA GLU A 47 -13.53 -8.14 -15.53
C GLU A 47 -14.96 -8.70 -15.41
N ILE A 48 -15.37 -8.98 -14.18
CA ILE A 48 -16.77 -9.27 -13.84
C ILE A 48 -17.21 -8.16 -12.90
N ALA A 49 -18.32 -7.47 -13.23
CA ALA A 49 -18.83 -6.35 -12.45
C ALA A 49 -17.82 -5.22 -12.18
N ARG A 50 -16.97 -4.88 -13.18
CA ARG A 50 -15.87 -3.90 -13.10
C ARG A 50 -14.72 -4.27 -12.13
N VAL A 51 -14.64 -5.53 -11.71
CA VAL A 51 -13.52 -6.04 -10.91
C VAL A 51 -12.63 -6.90 -11.80
N ASN A 52 -11.38 -6.47 -11.99
CA ASN A 52 -10.38 -7.21 -12.76
C ASN A 52 -9.98 -8.50 -12.03
N LEU A 53 -10.37 -9.66 -12.56
CA LEU A 53 -10.17 -10.96 -11.94
C LEU A 53 -8.68 -11.29 -11.72
N PRO A 54 -7.79 -11.15 -12.73
CA PRO A 54 -6.36 -11.31 -12.54
C PRO A 54 -5.79 -10.48 -11.38
N VAL A 55 -6.15 -9.19 -11.33
CA VAL A 55 -5.67 -8.29 -10.27
C VAL A 55 -6.23 -8.70 -8.91
N GLY A 56 -7.52 -9.06 -8.85
CA GLY A 56 -8.15 -9.54 -7.61
C GLY A 56 -7.50 -10.80 -7.05
N LEU A 57 -7.15 -11.77 -7.91
CA LEU A 57 -6.44 -12.98 -7.51
C LEU A 57 -5.06 -12.65 -6.91
N LEU A 58 -4.29 -11.78 -7.56
CA LEU A 58 -2.97 -11.35 -7.09
C LEU A 58 -3.06 -10.65 -5.72
N ILE A 59 -4.06 -9.79 -5.53
CA ILE A 59 -4.32 -9.15 -4.23
C ILE A 59 -4.66 -10.20 -3.18
N TRP A 60 -5.47 -11.21 -3.50
CA TRP A 60 -5.82 -12.29 -2.58
C TRP A 60 -4.58 -13.11 -2.15
N VAL A 61 -3.71 -13.44 -3.10
CA VAL A 61 -2.42 -14.11 -2.82
C VAL A 61 -1.55 -13.26 -1.88
N MET A 62 -1.60 -11.93 -2.00
CA MET A 62 -0.87 -11.03 -1.09
C MET A 62 -1.52 -10.93 0.31
N ILE A 63 -2.85 -11.02 0.41
CA ILE A 63 -3.59 -10.90 1.66
C ILE A 63 -3.47 -12.17 2.52
N ILE A 64 -3.52 -13.37 1.92
CA ILE A 64 -3.51 -14.65 2.66
C ILE A 64 -2.34 -14.76 3.66
N PRO A 65 -1.07 -14.51 3.28
CA PRO A 65 0.05 -14.62 4.21
C PRO A 65 -0.04 -13.69 5.40
N MET A 66 -0.64 -12.51 5.22
CA MET A 66 -0.82 -11.55 6.30
C MET A 66 -1.91 -12.02 7.27
N LEU A 67 -3.04 -12.54 6.76
CA LEU A 67 -4.12 -13.07 7.60
C LEU A 67 -3.65 -14.22 8.49
N LEU A 68 -2.79 -15.10 7.98
CA LEU A 68 -2.23 -16.22 8.73
C LEU A 68 -1.27 -15.80 9.85
N ARG A 69 -0.77 -14.56 9.85
CA ARG A 69 0.12 -14.02 10.89
C ARG A 69 -0.63 -13.37 12.05
N ILE A 70 -1.95 -13.29 11.99
CA ILE A 70 -2.76 -12.70 13.06
C ILE A 70 -2.80 -13.67 14.24
N ASP A 71 -2.18 -13.28 15.36
CA ASP A 71 -2.27 -14.00 16.62
C ASP A 71 -3.52 -13.56 17.39
N PHE A 72 -4.51 -14.46 17.49
CA PHE A 72 -5.75 -14.18 18.21
C PHE A 72 -5.58 -14.09 19.73
N GLY A 73 -4.50 -14.61 20.30
CA GLY A 73 -4.15 -14.47 21.72
C GLY A 73 -3.73 -13.05 22.08
N ALA A 74 -3.08 -12.34 21.15
CA ALA A 74 -2.66 -10.95 21.33
C ALA A 74 -3.84 -9.95 21.31
N LEU A 75 -5.00 -10.32 20.72
CA LEU A 75 -6.20 -9.48 20.71
C LEU A 75 -6.71 -9.15 22.12
N GLY A 76 -6.47 -10.02 23.11
CA GLY A 76 -6.83 -9.76 24.51
C GLY A 76 -6.04 -8.61 25.14
N GLN A 77 -4.83 -8.33 24.66
CA GLN A 77 -3.94 -7.30 25.19
C GLN A 77 -4.20 -5.90 24.59
N VAL A 78 -5.04 -5.82 23.56
CA VAL A 78 -5.44 -4.58 22.86
C VAL A 78 -6.03 -3.55 23.85
N LYS A 79 -6.77 -4.00 24.87
CA LYS A 79 -7.30 -3.11 25.92
C LYS A 79 -6.20 -2.47 26.79
N ALA A 80 -5.07 -3.15 27.00
CA ALA A 80 -3.96 -2.60 27.77
C ALA A 80 -3.28 -1.44 27.02
N HIS A 81 -3.26 -1.49 25.68
CA HIS A 81 -2.62 -0.49 24.82
C HIS A 81 -3.61 0.47 24.12
N TRP A 82 -4.76 0.72 24.74
CA TRP A 82 -5.85 1.50 24.13
C TRP A 82 -5.45 2.92 23.67
N ARG A 83 -4.53 3.58 24.38
CA ARG A 83 -4.04 4.92 24.01
C ARG A 83 -3.27 4.89 22.69
N GLY A 84 -2.38 3.91 22.50
CA GLY A 84 -1.59 3.76 21.28
C GLY A 84 -2.46 3.39 20.07
N ILE A 85 -3.43 2.50 20.28
CA ILE A 85 -4.40 2.12 19.25
C ILE A 85 -5.31 3.30 18.90
N GLY A 86 -5.77 4.07 19.89
CA GLY A 86 -6.59 5.26 19.68
C GLY A 86 -5.88 6.31 18.82
N VAL A 87 -4.60 6.60 19.12
CA VAL A 87 -3.79 7.51 18.31
C VAL A 87 -3.60 6.97 16.89
N THR A 88 -3.27 5.69 16.75
CA THR A 88 -3.09 5.06 15.43
C THR A 88 -4.36 5.12 14.60
N LEU A 89 -5.52 4.83 15.19
CA LEU A 89 -6.81 4.85 14.50
C LEU A 89 -7.19 6.29 14.12
N PHE A 90 -7.01 7.25 15.02
CA PHE A 90 -7.26 8.66 14.75
C PHE A 90 -6.38 9.18 13.61
N ILE A 91 -5.08 8.86 13.61
CA ILE A 91 -4.18 9.27 12.54
C ILE A 91 -4.57 8.59 11.22
N ASN A 92 -4.85 7.28 11.23
CA ASN A 92 -5.14 6.53 10.01
C ASN A 92 -6.48 6.88 9.38
N TRP A 93 -7.51 7.13 10.18
CA TRP A 93 -8.88 7.34 9.69
C TRP A 93 -9.29 8.81 9.61
N LEU A 94 -8.71 9.69 10.44
CA LEU A 94 -9.03 11.11 10.41
C LEU A 94 -7.90 11.92 9.76
N VAL A 95 -6.67 11.82 10.25
CA VAL A 95 -5.61 12.72 9.76
C VAL A 95 -5.24 12.37 8.32
N LYS A 96 -4.97 11.10 8.02
CA LYS A 96 -4.46 10.64 6.72
C LYS A 96 -5.40 10.94 5.54
N PRO A 97 -6.67 10.48 5.53
CA PRO A 97 -7.55 10.63 4.38
C PRO A 97 -7.98 12.08 4.19
N PHE A 98 -8.23 12.83 5.26
CA PHE A 98 -8.61 14.25 5.14
C PHE A 98 -7.44 15.12 4.70
N SER A 99 -6.22 14.84 5.20
CA SER A 99 -5.03 15.54 4.70
C SER A 99 -4.76 15.21 3.24
N MET A 100 -5.02 13.97 2.79
CA MET A 100 -4.92 13.62 1.38
C MET A 100 -6.05 14.21 0.54
N ALA A 101 -7.26 14.33 1.07
CA ALA A 101 -8.36 15.03 0.39
C ALA A 101 -8.01 16.50 0.17
N LEU A 102 -7.49 17.19 1.20
CA LEU A 102 -7.06 18.58 1.11
C LEU A 102 -5.93 18.76 0.09
N ARG A 103 -4.89 17.91 0.15
CA ARG A 103 -3.79 17.94 -0.82
C ARG A 103 -4.27 17.59 -2.23
N GLY A 104 -5.08 16.55 -2.38
CA GLY A 104 -5.68 16.15 -3.65
C GLY A 104 -6.48 17.30 -4.25
N TRP A 105 -7.34 17.95 -3.47
CA TRP A 105 -8.08 19.13 -3.91
C TRP A 105 -7.17 20.27 -4.34
N LEU A 106 -6.17 20.64 -3.53
CA LEU A 106 -5.24 21.73 -3.85
C LEU A 106 -4.43 21.44 -5.12
N PHE A 107 -3.81 20.27 -5.20
CA PHE A 107 -2.92 19.93 -6.30
C PHE A 107 -3.69 19.60 -7.58
N ILE A 108 -4.74 18.79 -7.52
CA ILE A 108 -5.50 18.37 -8.71
C ILE A 108 -6.36 19.50 -9.26
N ARG A 109 -6.98 20.33 -8.41
CA ARG A 109 -7.90 21.39 -8.88
C ARG A 109 -7.27 22.76 -9.08
N TYR A 110 -6.12 23.08 -8.48
CA TYR A 110 -5.46 24.38 -8.68
C TYR A 110 -4.15 24.27 -9.44
N LEU A 111 -3.23 23.38 -9.03
CA LEU A 111 -1.89 23.32 -9.60
C LEU A 111 -1.83 22.55 -10.93
N PHE A 112 -2.51 21.39 -10.99
CA PHE A 112 -2.46 20.48 -12.13
C PHE A 112 -3.75 20.45 -12.96
N ALA A 113 -4.72 21.29 -12.64
CA ALA A 113 -5.97 21.41 -13.38
C ALA A 113 -5.78 21.60 -14.91
N PRO A 114 -4.82 22.40 -15.41
CA PRO A 114 -4.64 22.55 -16.86
C PRO A 114 -3.97 21.33 -17.52
N TRP A 115 -3.40 20.41 -16.76
CA TRP A 115 -2.65 19.25 -17.27
C TRP A 115 -3.45 17.94 -17.16
N LEU A 116 -4.63 17.97 -16.50
CA LEU A 116 -5.47 16.81 -16.27
C LEU A 116 -6.81 16.91 -17.03
N PRO A 117 -7.37 15.76 -17.47
CA PRO A 117 -8.72 15.70 -18.03
C PRO A 117 -9.75 16.18 -17.00
N THR A 118 -10.55 17.19 -17.37
CA THR A 118 -11.52 17.82 -16.48
C THR A 118 -12.64 16.88 -16.01
N ASP A 119 -12.92 15.84 -16.81
CA ASP A 119 -13.93 14.81 -16.52
C ASP A 119 -13.50 13.81 -15.43
N GLN A 120 -12.20 13.68 -15.15
CA GLN A 120 -11.67 12.66 -14.23
C GLN A 120 -11.09 13.22 -12.93
N LEU A 121 -11.09 14.54 -12.73
CA LEU A 121 -10.54 15.18 -11.53
C LEU A 121 -11.11 14.60 -10.24
N ASP A 122 -12.43 14.36 -10.20
CA ASP A 122 -13.09 13.78 -9.03
C ASP A 122 -12.71 12.31 -8.82
N SER A 123 -12.53 11.54 -9.90
CA SER A 123 -12.05 10.16 -9.82
C SER A 123 -10.60 10.08 -9.32
N TYR A 124 -9.73 11.01 -9.73
CA TYR A 124 -8.36 11.08 -9.23
C TYR A 124 -8.32 11.45 -7.73
N ILE A 125 -9.12 12.42 -7.29
CA ILE A 125 -9.22 12.78 -5.88
C ILE A 125 -9.77 11.61 -5.06
N ALA A 126 -10.83 10.95 -5.54
CA ALA A 126 -11.38 9.75 -4.90
C ALA A 126 -10.33 8.64 -4.78
N GLY A 127 -9.56 8.38 -5.85
CA GLY A 127 -8.46 7.42 -5.84
C GLY A 127 -7.38 7.75 -4.81
N LEU A 128 -6.97 9.02 -4.70
CA LEU A 128 -5.99 9.48 -3.70
C LEU A 128 -6.49 9.27 -2.27
N ILE A 129 -7.77 9.54 -2.01
CA ILE A 129 -8.37 9.33 -0.69
C ILE A 129 -8.45 7.84 -0.36
N LEU A 130 -8.85 7.00 -1.32
CA LEU A 130 -8.91 5.54 -1.15
C LEU A 130 -7.51 4.96 -0.84
N LEU A 131 -6.48 5.41 -1.56
CA LEU A 131 -5.09 5.04 -1.30
C LEU A 131 -4.61 5.49 0.10
N ALA A 132 -5.07 6.65 0.57
CA ALA A 132 -4.72 7.18 1.88
C ALA A 132 -5.34 6.37 3.03
N ALA A 133 -6.58 5.93 2.84
CA ALA A 133 -7.32 5.12 3.80
C ALA A 133 -6.81 3.66 3.88
N ALA A 134 -6.14 3.18 2.83
CA ALA A 134 -5.57 1.83 2.80
C ALA A 134 -4.47 1.67 3.87
N PRO A 135 -4.57 0.67 4.77
CA PRO A 135 -3.57 0.43 5.79
C PRO A 135 -2.29 -0.19 5.18
N CYS A 136 -1.12 0.35 5.52
CA CYS A 136 0.16 -0.08 4.98
C CYS A 136 0.85 -1.14 5.87
N THR A 137 0.18 -2.26 6.09
CA THR A 137 0.55 -3.28 7.09
C THR A 137 1.93 -3.89 6.89
N ALA A 138 2.29 -4.23 5.65
CA ALA A 138 3.60 -4.81 5.33
C ALA A 138 4.76 -3.85 5.66
N MET A 139 4.62 -2.57 5.35
CA MET A 139 5.68 -1.59 5.58
C MET A 139 5.85 -1.29 7.07
N VAL A 140 4.75 -1.18 7.83
CA VAL A 140 4.80 -0.98 9.29
C VAL A 140 5.54 -2.13 9.96
N PHE A 141 5.35 -3.36 9.50
CA PHE A 141 6.07 -4.52 10.03
C PHE A 141 7.58 -4.46 9.76
N VAL A 142 7.99 -4.02 8.57
CA VAL A 142 9.41 -3.82 8.24
C VAL A 142 10.00 -2.72 9.11
N TRP A 143 9.34 -1.57 9.23
CA TRP A 143 9.81 -0.49 10.09
C TRP A 143 9.90 -0.89 11.55
N SER A 144 8.88 -1.55 12.10
CA SER A 144 8.89 -2.03 13.48
C SER A 144 10.08 -2.96 13.73
N ARG A 145 10.35 -3.92 12.82
CA ARG A 145 11.55 -4.76 12.89
C ARG A 145 12.86 -3.98 12.81
N LEU A 146 12.93 -2.95 11.95
CA LEU A 146 14.14 -2.13 11.81
C LEU A 146 14.40 -1.24 13.04
N THR A 147 13.33 -0.79 13.71
CA THR A 147 13.43 0.09 14.89
C THR A 147 13.42 -0.67 16.22
N ASN A 148 13.42 -2.01 16.21
CA ASN A 148 13.13 -2.84 17.40
C ASN A 148 11.85 -2.40 18.13
N GLY A 149 10.81 -2.05 17.36
CA GLY A 149 9.49 -1.71 17.88
C GLY A 149 8.65 -2.94 18.18
N ASP A 150 7.55 -2.72 18.89
CA ASP A 150 6.49 -3.70 19.15
C ASP A 150 5.52 -3.86 17.96
#